data_AF-A0A976RQS1-F1
#
_entry.id   AF-A0A976RQS1-F1
#
_cell.length_a   1.000
_cell.length_b   1.000
_cell.length_c   1.000
_cell.angle_alpha   90.00
_cell.angle_beta   90.00
_cell.angle_gamma   90.00
#
_symmetry.space_group_name_H-M   'P 1'
#
loop_
_entity.id
_entity.type
_entity.pdbx_description
1 polymer ?
#
loop_
_entity_poly.entity_id
_entity_poly.type
_entity_poly.pdbx_seq_one_letter_code
_entity_poly.pdbx_strand_id
1 'polypeptide(L)'
;MITLGMILFTVFAASNTIVGESSNQLPGTFVDRPASNGGTAVQLDAPFISQQAIKAWNGCEAASLLEGLHEKGVMLNTDLRTFLAQMPISKNNDPNNGYAGSPYLKSEGRIFQSIFPEALTKWGNQYHHVKNISGSSVSELRAQVKLGNPVVTYIVSHYGTPQYQKYFWGTGINNSHVVLLDGYENGYYHVADPNRGKYWVNADLFERAYNYQKDAVAIQ
;
A
#
# COMPACT_ATOMS: atom_id res chain seq x y z
N MET A 1 36.55 -39.93 -44.44
CA MET A 1 35.10 -39.77 -44.31
C MET A 1 34.67 -40.29 -42.95
N ILE A 2 34.27 -39.38 -42.06
CA ILE A 2 33.14 -39.44 -41.12
C ILE A 2 33.37 -38.29 -40.13
N THR A 3 32.35 -37.45 -40.07
CA THR A 3 32.32 -36.07 -39.62
C THR A 3 32.16 -35.98 -38.10
N LEU A 4 32.80 -34.97 -37.50
CA LEU A 4 32.62 -34.53 -36.11
C LEU A 4 31.15 -34.14 -35.85
N GLY A 5 30.49 -34.79 -34.89
CA GLY A 5 29.19 -34.38 -34.36
C GLY A 5 29.36 -33.44 -33.18
N MET A 6 29.18 -32.14 -33.40
CA MET A 6 29.20 -31.10 -32.37
C MET A 6 27.81 -31.04 -31.73
N ILE A 7 27.67 -31.52 -30.49
CA ILE A 7 26.40 -31.44 -29.74
C ILE A 7 26.30 -30.03 -29.16
N LEU A 8 25.43 -29.23 -29.76
CA LEU A 8 25.05 -27.90 -29.29
C LEU A 8 24.10 -28.06 -28.09
N PHE A 9 24.55 -27.73 -26.88
CA PHE A 9 23.65 -27.55 -25.74
C PHE A 9 23.00 -26.17 -25.86
N THR A 10 21.75 -26.13 -26.33
CA THR A 10 20.90 -24.95 -26.24
C THR A 10 20.45 -24.77 -24.79
N VAL A 11 20.96 -23.73 -24.13
CA VAL A 11 20.41 -23.24 -22.87
C VAL A 11 19.05 -22.61 -23.19
N PHE A 12 17.97 -23.26 -22.79
CA PHE A 12 16.65 -22.63 -22.76
C PHE A 12 16.66 -21.62 -21.61
N ALA A 13 16.72 -20.33 -21.95
CA ALA A 13 16.34 -19.28 -21.02
C ALA A 13 14.86 -19.49 -20.70
N ALA A 14 14.54 -19.83 -19.45
CA ALA A 14 13.18 -19.80 -18.97
C ALA A 14 12.70 -18.35 -19.04
N SER A 15 11.88 -18.06 -20.05
CA SER A 15 11.07 -16.87 -20.08
C SER A 15 10.15 -16.93 -18.87
N ASN A 16 10.46 -16.14 -17.85
CA ASN A 16 9.50 -15.81 -16.81
C ASN A 16 8.42 -14.97 -17.47
N THR A 17 7.38 -15.66 -17.94
CA THR A 17 6.11 -15.07 -18.33
C THR A 17 5.55 -14.37 -17.09
N ILE A 18 5.72 -13.04 -17.03
CA ILE A 18 5.02 -12.20 -16.06
C ILE A 18 3.54 -12.35 -16.37
N VAL A 19 2.84 -13.03 -15.45
CA VAL A 19 1.39 -13.19 -15.50
C VAL A 19 0.76 -11.82 -15.25
N GLY A 20 -0.14 -11.43 -16.16
CA GLY A 20 -0.62 -10.07 -16.36
C GLY A 20 -1.00 -9.26 -15.12
N GLU A 21 -0.42 -8.07 -15.04
CA GLU A 21 -0.89 -6.97 -14.20
C GLU A 21 -2.26 -6.49 -14.71
N SER A 22 -3.27 -6.54 -13.86
CA SER A 22 -4.67 -6.29 -14.25
C SER A 22 -4.94 -4.80 -14.52
N SER A 23 -5.20 -4.47 -15.79
CA SER A 23 -6.16 -3.52 -16.39
C SER A 23 -6.72 -2.28 -15.65
N ASN A 24 -6.08 -1.74 -14.60
CA ASN A 24 -6.59 -0.58 -13.85
C ASN A 24 -5.53 0.49 -13.54
N GLN A 25 -4.43 0.49 -14.30
CA GLN A 25 -3.35 1.47 -14.20
C GLN A 25 -3.79 2.80 -14.84
N LEU A 26 -3.69 3.91 -14.10
CA LEU A 26 -3.98 5.25 -14.61
C LEU A 26 -2.83 5.71 -15.51
N PRO A 27 -3.10 6.06 -16.77
CA PRO A 27 -2.06 6.48 -17.71
C PRO A 27 -1.12 7.55 -17.14
N GLY A 28 0.19 7.35 -17.27
CA GLY A 28 1.22 8.33 -16.89
C GLY A 28 1.55 8.43 -15.39
N THR A 29 0.92 7.63 -14.53
CA THR A 29 1.23 7.59 -13.08
C THR A 29 1.99 6.35 -12.65
N PHE A 30 1.96 5.30 -13.47
CA PHE A 30 2.61 4.01 -13.26
C PHE A 30 3.76 3.89 -14.26
N VAL A 31 4.94 3.54 -13.77
CA VAL A 31 6.07 3.17 -14.64
C VAL A 31 6.63 1.83 -14.19
N ASP A 32 7.17 1.07 -15.15
CA ASP A 32 8.13 0.02 -14.84
C ASP A 32 9.30 0.64 -14.07
N ARG A 33 9.93 -0.16 -13.18
CA ARG A 33 11.02 0.32 -12.31
C ARG A 33 11.99 1.21 -13.09
N PRO A 34 12.14 2.49 -12.72
CA PRO A 34 13.01 3.41 -13.45
C PRO A 34 14.46 2.88 -13.43
N ALA A 35 15.17 3.02 -14.54
CA ALA A 35 16.53 2.51 -14.67
C ALA A 35 17.45 3.06 -13.56
N SER A 36 18.21 2.18 -12.92
CA SER A 36 19.10 2.53 -11.82
C SER A 36 20.34 3.28 -12.33
N ASN A 37 20.38 4.60 -12.18
CA ASN A 37 21.52 5.43 -12.61
C ASN A 37 22.47 5.80 -11.45
N GLY A 38 22.72 4.88 -10.52
CA GLY A 38 23.67 5.06 -9.42
C GLY A 38 23.18 5.88 -8.21
N GLY A 39 21.87 6.19 -8.14
CA GLY A 39 21.24 6.75 -6.94
C GLY A 39 20.99 5.72 -5.84
N THR A 40 20.78 6.17 -4.59
CA THR A 40 20.33 5.28 -3.51
C THR A 40 18.92 4.78 -3.83
N ALA A 41 18.78 3.47 -4.05
CA ALA A 41 17.51 2.79 -4.24
C ALA A 41 17.24 1.85 -3.06
N VAL A 42 15.99 1.80 -2.59
CA VAL A 42 15.52 0.84 -1.60
C VAL A 42 14.18 0.31 -2.07
N GLN A 43 13.97 -1.00 -1.98
CA GLN A 43 12.69 -1.66 -2.19
C GLN A 43 12.64 -2.83 -1.21
N LEU A 44 11.62 -2.86 -0.36
CA LEU A 44 11.46 -3.87 0.69
C LEU A 44 10.73 -5.13 0.19
N ASP A 45 10.27 -5.10 -1.06
CA ASP A 45 9.59 -6.21 -1.73
C ASP A 45 8.32 -6.70 -1.00
N ALA A 46 7.52 -5.75 -0.48
CA ALA A 46 6.26 -6.10 0.14
C ALA A 46 5.35 -6.89 -0.84
N PRO A 47 4.56 -7.86 -0.35
CA PRO A 47 3.59 -8.55 -1.18
C PRO A 47 2.44 -7.63 -1.57
N PHE A 48 1.68 -8.02 -2.59
CA PHE A 48 0.39 -7.41 -2.92
C PHE A 48 -0.74 -8.28 -2.39
N ILE A 49 -1.65 -7.68 -1.63
CA ILE A 49 -2.84 -8.33 -1.07
C ILE A 49 -4.08 -7.59 -1.59
N SER A 50 -4.75 -8.20 -2.58
CA SER A 50 -5.90 -7.57 -3.22
C SER A 50 -7.12 -7.50 -2.31
N GLN A 51 -7.56 -6.29 -1.97
CA GLN A 51 -8.83 -6.09 -1.26
C GLN A 51 -10.05 -6.48 -2.13
N GLN A 52 -9.91 -6.38 -3.46
CA GLN A 52 -10.97 -6.71 -4.41
C GLN A 52 -11.23 -8.22 -4.50
N ALA A 53 -10.22 -9.05 -4.28
CA ALA A 53 -10.33 -10.52 -4.32
C ALA A 53 -11.39 -11.05 -3.33
N ILE A 54 -11.61 -10.34 -2.22
CA ILE A 54 -12.59 -10.70 -1.20
C ILE A 54 -13.79 -9.73 -1.13
N LYS A 55 -13.92 -8.82 -2.11
CA LYS A 55 -14.94 -7.76 -2.17
C LYS A 55 -14.90 -6.80 -0.96
N ALA A 56 -13.73 -6.60 -0.35
CA ALA A 56 -13.51 -5.59 0.67
C ALA A 56 -13.25 -4.23 0.01
N TRP A 57 -14.28 -3.63 -0.59
CA TRP A 57 -14.17 -2.40 -1.40
C TRP A 57 -13.54 -1.22 -0.66
N ASN A 58 -13.63 -1.17 0.67
CA ASN A 58 -13.05 -0.13 1.53
C ASN A 58 -12.06 -0.71 2.57
N GLY A 59 -11.40 -1.84 2.25
CA GLY A 59 -10.43 -2.49 3.15
C GLY A 59 -8.96 -2.11 2.92
N CYS A 60 -8.67 -0.93 2.34
CA CYS A 60 -7.31 -0.57 1.92
C CYS A 60 -6.33 -0.42 3.10
N GLU A 61 -6.79 0.04 4.27
CA GLU A 61 -5.95 0.20 5.45
C GLU A 61 -5.50 -1.15 6.02
N ALA A 62 -6.44 -2.08 6.16
CA ALA A 62 -6.15 -3.42 6.67
C ALA A 62 -5.27 -4.20 5.68
N ALA A 63 -5.52 -4.08 4.38
CA ALA A 63 -4.70 -4.72 3.37
C ALA A 63 -3.27 -4.16 3.37
N SER A 64 -3.10 -2.83 3.36
CA SER A 64 -1.77 -2.20 3.40
C SER A 64 -1.00 -2.57 4.67
N LEU A 65 -1.67 -2.60 5.83
CA LEU A 65 -1.05 -3.04 7.08
C LEU A 65 -0.62 -4.52 7.00
N LEU A 66 -1.46 -5.39 6.45
CA LEU A 66 -1.13 -6.82 6.30
C LEU A 66 0.01 -7.04 5.31
N GLU A 67 0.07 -6.28 4.20
CA GLU A 67 1.18 -6.30 3.26
C GLU A 67 2.50 -6.00 3.97
N GLY A 68 2.54 -4.95 4.80
CA GLY A 68 3.74 -4.59 5.55
C GLY A 68 4.07 -5.58 6.67
N LEU A 69 3.07 -6.14 7.36
CA LEU A 69 3.29 -7.21 8.35
C LEU A 69 3.92 -8.45 7.68
N HIS A 70 3.44 -8.84 6.50
CA HIS A 70 4.02 -9.94 5.74
C HIS A 70 5.45 -9.65 5.27
N GLU A 71 5.74 -8.41 4.84
CA GLU A 71 7.10 -7.98 4.51
C GLU A 71 8.05 -8.16 5.70
N LYS A 72 7.60 -7.81 6.91
CA LYS A 72 8.37 -8.01 8.16
C LYS A 72 8.46 -9.47 8.61
N GLY A 73 7.94 -10.42 7.82
CA GLY A 73 7.99 -11.85 8.13
C GLY A 73 7.04 -12.27 9.25
N VAL A 74 6.07 -11.43 9.62
CA VAL A 74 5.04 -11.76 10.63
C VAL A 74 3.69 -11.96 9.95
N MET A 75 2.78 -12.64 10.63
CA MET A 75 1.41 -12.90 10.13
C MET A 75 1.32 -13.68 8.80
N LEU A 76 2.42 -14.26 8.28
CA LEU A 76 2.53 -14.89 6.95
C LEU A 76 1.44 -15.92 6.58
N ASN A 77 0.79 -16.54 7.57
CA ASN A 77 -0.30 -17.52 7.37
C ASN A 77 -1.70 -16.89 7.46
N THR A 78 -1.80 -15.56 7.53
CA THR A 78 -3.06 -14.83 7.69
C THR A 78 -3.48 -14.25 6.35
N ASP A 79 -4.70 -14.56 5.91
CA ASP A 79 -5.30 -13.89 4.76
C ASP A 79 -6.05 -12.61 5.16
N LEU A 80 -6.34 -11.76 4.17
CA LEU A 80 -7.02 -10.49 4.42
C LEU A 80 -8.40 -10.66 5.06
N ARG A 81 -9.12 -11.75 4.77
CA ARG A 81 -10.44 -12.00 5.34
C ARG A 81 -10.34 -12.27 6.84
N THR A 82 -9.38 -13.10 7.23
CA THR A 82 -9.09 -13.44 8.63
C THR A 82 -8.56 -12.23 9.39
N PHE A 83 -7.76 -11.39 8.73
CA PHE A 83 -7.26 -10.15 9.31
C PHE A 83 -8.40 -9.14 9.53
N LEU A 84 -9.24 -8.88 8.53
CA LEU A 84 -10.40 -7.98 8.65
C LEU A 84 -11.40 -8.42 9.73
N ALA A 85 -11.53 -9.73 9.98
CA ALA A 85 -12.38 -10.25 11.06
C ALA A 85 -11.88 -9.85 12.47
N GLN A 86 -10.61 -9.48 12.61
CA GLN A 86 -9.98 -9.03 13.87
C GLN A 86 -9.91 -7.51 13.97
N MET A 87 -10.26 -6.78 12.91
CA MET A 87 -10.19 -5.32 12.86
C MET A 87 -11.16 -4.70 13.88
N PRO A 88 -10.71 -3.76 14.73
CA PRO A 88 -11.59 -3.09 15.67
C PRO A 88 -12.61 -2.24 14.91
N ILE A 89 -13.91 -2.46 15.17
CA ILE A 89 -14.99 -1.65 14.60
C ILE A 89 -15.36 -0.51 15.56
N SER A 90 -15.47 0.69 15.01
CA SER A 90 -15.87 1.89 15.74
C SER A 90 -17.37 1.88 16.05
N LYS A 91 -17.72 1.76 17.33
CA LYS A 91 -19.14 1.72 17.77
C LYS A 91 -19.90 3.03 17.52
N ASN A 92 -19.19 4.15 17.42
CA ASN A 92 -19.79 5.46 17.16
C ASN A 92 -19.56 5.97 15.73
N ASN A 93 -18.99 5.14 14.83
CA ASN A 93 -18.60 5.52 13.46
C ASN A 93 -17.57 6.65 13.38
N ASP A 94 -16.76 6.82 14.42
CA ASP A 94 -15.58 7.70 14.41
C ASP A 94 -14.35 6.88 14.04
N PRO A 95 -13.70 7.15 12.88
CA PRO A 95 -12.55 6.38 12.41
C PRO A 95 -11.32 6.48 13.35
N ASN A 96 -11.29 7.45 14.27
CA ASN A 96 -10.24 7.55 15.30
C ASN A 96 -10.32 6.46 16.37
N ASN A 97 -11.47 5.79 16.52
CA ASN A 97 -11.72 4.79 17.55
C ASN A 97 -11.73 3.34 17.03
N GLY A 98 -11.55 3.15 15.73
CA GLY A 98 -11.68 1.87 15.02
C GLY A 98 -12.21 2.10 13.61
N TYR A 99 -12.42 1.04 12.84
CA TYR A 99 -13.00 1.13 11.50
C TYR A 99 -14.47 1.55 11.57
N ALA A 100 -14.83 2.65 10.92
CA ALA A 100 -16.21 3.13 10.84
C ALA A 100 -16.96 2.46 9.68
N GLY A 101 -18.20 2.01 9.92
CA GLY A 101 -18.99 1.29 8.91
C GLY A 101 -18.45 -0.11 8.59
N SER A 102 -18.51 -0.51 7.32
CA SER A 102 -18.07 -1.84 6.87
C SER A 102 -17.10 -1.80 5.67
N PRO A 103 -15.99 -2.55 5.71
CA PRO A 103 -15.05 -2.63 4.59
C PRO A 103 -15.63 -3.34 3.36
N TYR A 104 -16.76 -4.06 3.52
CA TYR A 104 -17.40 -4.85 2.46
C TYR A 104 -18.51 -4.10 1.72
N LEU A 105 -18.92 -2.91 2.20
CA LEU A 105 -19.90 -2.07 1.53
C LEU A 105 -19.20 -1.06 0.63
N LYS A 106 -19.73 -0.81 -0.57
CA LYS A 106 -19.18 0.22 -1.47
C LYS A 106 -19.43 1.62 -0.93
N SER A 107 -20.58 1.83 -0.30
CA SER A 107 -20.96 3.06 0.38
C SER A 107 -21.97 2.76 1.48
N GLU A 108 -21.94 3.54 2.56
CA GLU A 108 -22.83 3.37 3.71
C GLU A 108 -23.35 4.74 4.18
N GLY A 109 -24.23 5.33 3.37
CA GLY A 109 -24.86 6.62 3.69
C GLY A 109 -23.84 7.75 3.90
N ARG A 110 -23.85 8.35 5.09
CA ARG A 110 -22.92 9.42 5.50
C ARG A 110 -21.82 8.92 6.45
N ILE A 111 -21.51 7.63 6.45
CA ILE A 111 -20.40 7.07 7.21
C ILE A 111 -19.13 7.17 6.36
N PHE A 112 -18.06 7.70 6.95
CA PHE A 112 -16.74 7.70 6.34
C PHE A 112 -16.08 6.34 6.62
N GLN A 113 -16.10 5.45 5.64
CA GLN A 113 -15.64 4.07 5.83
C GLN A 113 -14.12 4.01 5.83
N SER A 114 -13.52 4.03 7.02
CA SER A 114 -12.08 4.04 7.22
C SER A 114 -11.73 3.72 8.67
N ILE A 115 -10.45 3.40 8.92
CA ILE A 115 -9.82 3.41 10.23
C ILE A 115 -8.63 4.38 10.17
N PHE A 116 -8.51 5.28 11.14
CA PHE A 116 -7.45 6.31 11.14
C PHE A 116 -6.16 5.85 11.83
N PRO A 117 -5.02 6.53 11.58
CA PRO A 117 -3.69 6.09 11.99
C PRO A 117 -3.56 5.70 13.46
N GLU A 118 -4.20 6.42 14.38
CA GLU A 118 -4.17 6.11 15.81
C GLU A 118 -4.80 4.74 16.13
N ALA A 119 -5.99 4.46 15.59
CA ALA A 119 -6.67 3.19 15.78
C ALA A 119 -5.99 2.05 15.00
N LEU A 120 -5.53 2.33 13.78
CA LEU A 120 -4.78 1.38 12.96
C LEU A 120 -3.48 0.97 13.66
N THR A 121 -2.76 1.93 14.24
CA THR A 121 -1.53 1.69 15.01
C THR A 121 -1.81 0.83 16.24
N LYS A 122 -2.86 1.13 17.02
CA LYS A 122 -3.23 0.32 18.19
C LYS A 122 -3.53 -1.12 17.82
N TRP A 123 -4.22 -1.33 16.69
CA TRP A 123 -4.51 -2.66 16.18
C TRP A 123 -3.25 -3.38 15.68
N GLY A 124 -2.43 -2.70 14.86
CA GLY A 124 -1.18 -3.25 14.34
C GLY A 124 -0.17 -3.65 15.43
N ASN A 125 -0.14 -2.91 16.55
CA ASN A 125 0.71 -3.22 17.70
C ASN A 125 0.41 -4.57 18.39
N GLN A 126 -0.72 -5.21 18.06
CA GLN A 126 -1.01 -6.56 18.53
C GLN A 126 -0.13 -7.62 17.84
N TYR A 127 0.48 -7.30 16.68
CA TYR A 127 1.18 -8.26 15.82
C TYR A 127 2.65 -7.89 15.59
N HIS A 128 2.99 -6.59 15.57
CA HIS A 128 4.37 -6.11 15.38
C HIS A 128 4.54 -4.71 15.98
N HIS A 129 5.77 -4.19 16.07
CA HIS A 129 5.93 -2.78 16.47
C HIS A 129 5.43 -1.87 15.34
N VAL A 130 4.36 -1.14 15.62
CA VAL A 130 3.74 -0.23 14.66
C VAL A 130 3.67 1.15 15.27
N LYS A 131 3.97 2.18 14.50
CA LYS A 131 4.06 3.56 15.01
C LYS A 131 3.27 4.52 14.14
N ASN A 132 2.34 5.23 14.76
CA ASN A 132 1.70 6.39 14.17
C ASN A 132 2.76 7.48 13.95
N ILE A 133 2.98 7.84 12.69
CA ILE A 133 3.90 8.91 12.27
C ILE A 133 3.17 9.97 11.44
N SER A 134 1.86 10.10 11.63
CA SER A 134 1.09 11.19 11.04
C SER A 134 1.73 12.55 11.35
N GLY A 135 1.76 13.43 10.34
CA GLY A 135 2.43 14.73 10.36
C GLY A 135 3.85 14.71 9.78
N SER A 136 4.46 13.53 9.62
CA SER A 136 5.80 13.41 9.01
C SER A 136 5.83 13.90 7.56
N SER A 137 6.97 14.49 7.21
CA SER A 137 7.36 14.81 5.83
C SER A 137 7.66 13.54 5.03
N VAL A 138 7.59 13.62 3.70
CA VAL A 138 7.87 12.45 2.85
C VAL A 138 9.34 12.02 2.93
N SER A 139 10.27 12.92 3.22
CA SER A 139 11.66 12.56 3.51
C SER A 139 11.80 11.72 4.78
N GLU A 140 10.97 11.96 5.80
CA GLU A 140 10.91 11.11 7.01
C GLU A 140 10.27 9.75 6.72
N LEU A 141 9.25 9.68 5.86
CA LEU A 141 8.70 8.39 5.40
C LEU A 141 9.77 7.59 4.65
N ARG A 142 10.50 8.25 3.75
CA ARG A 142 11.63 7.65 3.02
C ARG A 142 12.73 7.16 3.96
N ALA A 143 12.98 7.88 5.06
CA ALA A 143 13.92 7.45 6.09
C ALA A 143 13.46 6.19 6.82
N GLN A 144 12.15 6.03 7.07
CA GLN A 144 11.59 4.77 7.60
C GLN A 144 11.83 3.61 6.62
N VAL A 145 11.52 3.79 5.33
CA VAL A 145 11.75 2.75 4.31
C VAL A 145 13.23 2.38 4.23
N LYS A 146 14.14 3.37 4.28
CA LYS A 146 15.59 3.12 4.32
C LYS A 146 16.03 2.30 5.54
N LEU A 147 15.31 2.38 6.65
CA LEU A 147 15.55 1.59 7.86
C LEU A 147 14.92 0.19 7.82
N GLY A 148 14.25 -0.18 6.72
CA GLY A 148 13.52 -1.46 6.62
C GLY A 148 12.12 -1.42 7.23
N ASN A 149 11.52 -0.24 7.31
CA ASN A 149 10.19 -0.04 7.86
C ASN A 149 9.24 0.42 6.75
N PRO A 150 8.40 -0.47 6.19
CA PRO A 150 7.39 -0.04 5.23
C PRO A 150 6.35 0.85 5.95
N VAL A 151 5.71 1.74 5.20
CA VAL A 151 4.83 2.77 5.75
C VAL A 151 3.47 2.70 5.09
N VAL A 152 2.43 2.45 5.87
CA VAL A 152 1.05 2.62 5.43
C VAL A 152 0.78 4.12 5.28
N THR A 153 0.37 4.56 4.10
CA THR A 153 0.21 5.97 3.75
C THR A 153 -1.19 6.26 3.22
N TYR A 154 -1.81 7.32 3.73
CA TYR A 154 -3.11 7.79 3.29
C TYR A 154 -2.88 8.87 2.23
N ILE A 155 -3.38 8.62 1.03
CA ILE A 155 -3.22 9.49 -0.14
C ILE A 155 -4.60 9.83 -0.72
N VAL A 156 -4.66 10.88 -1.53
CA VAL A 156 -5.82 11.09 -2.39
C VAL A 156 -5.81 10.04 -3.51
N SER A 157 -6.91 9.29 -3.65
CA SER A 157 -7.09 8.28 -4.68
C SER A 157 -6.82 8.83 -6.07
N HIS A 158 -6.22 8.02 -6.92
CA HIS A 158 -5.81 8.39 -8.29
C HIS A 158 -4.83 9.58 -8.37
N TYR A 159 -4.16 9.94 -7.26
CA TYR A 159 -3.26 11.11 -7.18
C TYR A 159 -3.93 12.41 -7.65
N GLY A 160 -5.26 12.51 -7.45
CA GLY A 160 -6.08 13.62 -7.90
C GLY A 160 -6.27 14.72 -6.84
N THR A 161 -7.38 15.45 -6.98
CA THR A 161 -7.77 16.52 -6.07
C THR A 161 -8.63 15.96 -4.91
N PRO A 162 -8.42 16.41 -3.66
CA PRO A 162 -9.20 15.93 -2.51
C PRO A 162 -10.67 16.40 -2.57
N GLN A 163 -11.57 15.53 -2.14
CA GLN A 163 -12.99 15.79 -1.99
C GLN A 163 -13.35 15.87 -0.50
N TYR A 164 -13.35 17.09 0.04
CA TYR A 164 -13.61 17.31 1.46
C TYR A 164 -15.09 17.18 1.82
N GLN A 165 -15.37 16.54 2.96
CA GLN A 165 -16.70 16.51 3.56
C GLN A 165 -16.61 16.66 5.08
N LYS A 166 -17.61 17.34 5.67
CA LYS A 166 -17.78 17.44 7.12
C LYS A 166 -18.52 16.23 7.67
N TYR A 167 -17.97 15.67 8.73
CA TYR A 167 -18.52 14.60 9.55
C TYR A 167 -18.60 15.09 10.99
N PHE A 168 -19.32 14.36 11.85
CA PHE A 168 -19.45 14.75 13.26
C PHE A 168 -18.11 14.73 14.01
N TRP A 169 -17.16 13.90 13.58
CA TRP A 169 -15.81 13.78 14.16
C TRP A 169 -14.79 14.74 13.52
N GLY A 170 -15.12 15.42 12.40
CA GLY A 170 -14.14 16.29 11.72
C GLY A 170 -14.36 16.45 10.22
N THR A 171 -13.26 16.64 9.48
CA THR A 171 -13.28 16.76 8.01
C THR A 171 -12.59 15.55 7.41
N GLY A 172 -13.29 14.81 6.54
CA GLY A 172 -12.73 13.70 5.80
C GLY A 172 -12.44 14.08 4.34
N ILE A 173 -11.60 13.29 3.68
CA ILE A 173 -11.38 13.31 2.24
C ILE A 173 -12.05 12.07 1.66
N ASN A 174 -13.21 12.20 1.03
CA ASN A 174 -14.05 11.07 0.63
C ASN A 174 -13.42 10.18 -0.44
N ASN A 175 -12.50 10.75 -1.21
CA ASN A 175 -11.67 10.01 -2.16
C ASN A 175 -10.28 9.71 -1.58
N SER A 176 -10.15 9.56 -0.26
CA SER A 176 -8.94 9.01 0.36
C SER A 176 -8.75 7.55 -0.07
N HIS A 177 -7.49 7.14 -0.20
CA HIS A 177 -7.07 5.79 -0.50
C HIS A 177 -5.80 5.49 0.30
N VAL A 178 -5.58 4.22 0.63
CA VAL A 178 -4.45 3.82 1.48
C VAL A 178 -3.60 2.79 0.73
N VAL A 179 -2.29 3.03 0.73
CA VAL A 179 -1.28 2.20 0.08
C VAL A 179 -0.09 2.00 1.01
N LEU A 180 0.66 0.92 0.81
CA LEU A 180 1.92 0.69 1.51
C LEU A 180 3.09 1.26 0.70
N LEU A 181 3.78 2.25 1.24
CA LEU A 181 5.06 2.74 0.74
C LEU A 181 6.19 1.81 1.21
N ASP A 182 6.84 1.11 0.28
CA ASP A 182 7.87 0.11 0.55
C ASP A 182 9.15 0.32 -0.28
N GLY A 183 9.25 1.40 -1.07
CA GLY A 183 10.48 1.70 -1.80
C GLY A 183 10.60 3.11 -2.36
N TYR A 184 11.80 3.45 -2.81
CA TYR A 184 12.11 4.68 -3.53
C TYR A 184 13.34 4.49 -4.44
N GLU A 185 13.32 5.18 -5.57
CA GLU A 185 14.41 5.19 -6.55
C GLU A 185 14.25 6.38 -7.49
N ASN A 186 15.31 7.18 -7.68
CA ASN A 186 15.44 8.18 -8.76
C ASN A 186 14.20 9.07 -9.02
N GLY A 187 13.60 9.66 -7.97
CA GLY A 187 12.42 10.53 -8.11
C GLY A 187 11.10 9.78 -8.23
N TYR A 188 11.07 8.51 -7.84
CA TYR A 188 9.88 7.68 -7.74
C TYR A 188 9.81 7.00 -6.37
N TYR A 189 8.59 6.71 -5.95
CA TYR A 189 8.29 5.83 -4.82
C TYR A 189 7.69 4.52 -5.35
N HIS A 190 8.03 3.41 -4.71
CA HIS A 190 7.38 2.13 -4.96
C HIS A 190 6.29 1.93 -3.90
N VAL A 191 5.13 1.46 -4.33
CA VAL A 191 4.00 1.17 -3.45
C VAL A 191 3.41 -0.21 -3.75
N ALA A 192 2.93 -0.89 -2.71
CA ALA A 192 1.92 -1.92 -2.83
C ALA A 192 0.54 -1.28 -2.61
N ASP A 193 -0.30 -1.30 -3.65
CA ASP A 193 -1.67 -0.78 -3.62
C ASP A 193 -2.66 -1.95 -3.61
N PRO A 194 -3.42 -2.15 -2.51
CA PRO A 194 -4.44 -3.19 -2.39
C PRO A 194 -5.51 -3.20 -3.49
N ASN A 195 -5.69 -2.11 -4.22
CA ASN A 195 -6.62 -2.00 -5.35
C ASN A 195 -5.98 -2.22 -6.73
N ARG A 196 -4.66 -2.07 -6.88
CA ARG A 196 -4.02 -1.92 -8.20
C ARG A 196 -2.73 -2.72 -8.39
N GLY A 197 -2.26 -3.42 -7.38
CA GLY A 197 -0.99 -4.16 -7.46
C GLY A 197 0.19 -3.32 -7.01
N LYS A 198 1.40 -3.70 -7.44
CA LYS A 198 2.64 -3.02 -7.07
C LYS A 198 3.16 -2.19 -8.22
N TYR A 199 3.65 -0.99 -7.95
CA TYR A 199 4.12 -0.10 -9.01
C TYR A 199 4.99 1.04 -8.49
N TRP A 200 5.68 1.70 -9.42
CA TRP A 200 6.40 2.94 -9.18
C TRP A 200 5.56 4.15 -9.57
N VAL A 201 5.52 5.15 -8.68
CA VAL A 201 4.83 6.43 -8.88
C VAL A 201 5.82 7.58 -8.79
N ASN A 202 5.65 8.58 -9.65
CA ASN A 202 6.46 9.80 -9.61
C ASN A 202 6.37 10.49 -8.23
N ALA A 203 7.50 10.94 -7.71
CA ALA A 203 7.60 11.52 -6.38
C ALA A 203 6.65 12.71 -6.20
N ASP A 204 6.58 13.64 -7.16
CA ASP A 204 5.74 14.82 -7.02
C ASP A 204 4.24 14.45 -6.95
N LEU A 205 3.81 13.40 -7.65
CA LEU A 205 2.43 12.91 -7.59
C LEU A 205 2.12 12.31 -6.22
N PHE A 206 2.98 11.41 -5.73
CA PHE A 206 2.83 10.78 -4.43
C PHE A 206 2.86 11.83 -3.31
N GLU A 207 3.85 12.72 -3.33
CA GLU A 207 4.04 13.75 -2.33
C GLU A 207 2.85 14.71 -2.26
N ARG A 208 2.33 15.16 -3.40
CA ARG A 208 1.10 15.98 -3.42
C ARG A 208 -0.08 15.23 -2.82
N ALA A 209 -0.31 13.98 -3.23
CA ALA A 209 -1.46 13.21 -2.77
C ALA A 209 -1.41 12.90 -1.27
N TYR A 210 -0.22 12.59 -0.72
CA TYR A 210 0.01 12.38 0.70
C TYR A 210 -0.14 13.68 1.51
N ASN A 211 0.41 14.80 1.02
CA ASN A 211 0.48 16.06 1.77
C ASN A 211 -0.88 16.70 2.10
N TYR A 212 -1.98 16.24 1.49
CA TYR A 212 -3.34 16.66 1.87
C TYR A 212 -3.79 16.15 3.24
N GLN A 213 -3.30 14.99 3.67
CA GLN A 213 -3.64 14.39 4.97
C GLN A 213 -2.45 14.30 5.91
N LYS A 214 -1.27 13.96 5.35
CA LYS A 214 -0.06 13.59 6.10
C LYS A 214 -0.31 12.48 7.12
N ASP A 215 -1.19 11.55 6.79
CA ASP A 215 -1.51 10.41 7.65
C ASP A 215 -0.65 9.20 7.26
N ALA A 216 0.09 8.67 8.24
CA ALA A 216 1.05 7.60 8.00
C ALA A 216 1.27 6.74 9.24
N VAL A 217 1.51 5.44 9.01
CA VAL A 217 1.81 4.45 10.04
C VAL A 217 3.00 3.61 9.59
N ALA A 218 4.11 3.67 10.33
CA ALA A 218 5.31 2.87 10.05
C ALA A 218 5.25 1.52 10.78
N ILE A 219 5.76 0.48 10.13
CA ILE A 219 5.84 -0.88 10.68
C ILE A 219 7.34 -1.17 10.91
N GLN A 220 7.81 -1.13 12.17
CA GLN A 220 9.25 -1.08 12.49
C GLN A 220 9.81 -2.38 13.05
#